data_AF-A0A4Q3SXS7-F1
#
_entry.id   AF-A0A4Q3SXS7-F1
#
_cell.length_a   1.000
_cell.length_b   1.000
_cell.length_c   1.000
_cell.angle_alpha   90.00
_cell.angle_beta   90.00
_cell.angle_gamma   90.00
#
_symmetry.space_group_name_H-M   'P 1'
#
loop_
_entity.id
_entity.type
_entity.pdbx_description
1 polymer ?
#
loop_
_entity_poly.entity_id
_entity_poly.type
_entity_poly.pdbx_seq_one_letter_code
_entity_poly.pdbx_strand_id
1 'polypeptide(L)'
;MPLKDVDTRSPVTNRKGYSASVNVSLNGKQLLTWIFLIILLWVGWKVFTTDGRSVFEKYYHGFALAPNPPGSTSSPVSEAYRRGAWQEVIVKSKEMKAFTPGDLLLVALANIELKNTEAADLYFKMALNLSEKNNDASLLPQLNYFSGMSYLASENNALAIARFSVIRNDEKNPYRDSVLAMKRELLILDLKK
;
A
#
# COMPACT_ATOMS: atom_id res chain seq x y z
N MET A 1 -23.34 75.10 41.00
CA MET A 1 -22.55 74.68 42.18
C MET A 1 -22.45 73.15 42.17
N PRO A 2 -21.28 72.52 42.39
CA PRO A 2 -19.92 72.90 42.02
C PRO A 2 -19.32 71.94 40.95
N LEU A 3 -18.42 72.50 40.15
CA LEU A 3 -17.50 71.80 39.25
C LEU A 3 -16.51 70.99 40.08
N LYS A 4 -16.19 69.77 39.62
CA LYS A 4 -15.10 68.97 40.17
C LYS A 4 -14.11 68.67 39.04
N ASP A 5 -13.08 69.50 38.97
CA ASP A 5 -11.85 69.24 38.23
C ASP A 5 -11.18 67.98 38.79
N VAL A 6 -10.87 67.00 37.94
CA VAL A 6 -9.81 66.02 38.21
C VAL A 6 -9.13 65.58 36.91
N ASP A 7 -8.01 66.26 36.66
CA ASP A 7 -6.69 65.76 36.25
C ASP A 7 -6.56 64.82 35.02
N THR A 8 -6.28 65.45 33.88
CA THR A 8 -5.72 64.83 32.68
C THR A 8 -4.22 64.56 32.84
N ARG A 9 -3.84 63.33 33.22
CA ARG A 9 -2.47 62.84 33.02
C ARG A 9 -2.47 61.49 32.31
N SER A 10 -2.23 61.54 31.01
CA SER A 10 -1.90 60.37 30.20
C SER A 10 -0.54 59.82 30.63
N PRO A 11 -0.43 58.54 31.05
CA PRO A 11 0.88 57.95 31.27
C PRO A 11 1.54 57.68 29.90
N VAL A 12 2.59 58.44 29.58
CA VAL A 12 3.52 58.11 28.51
C VAL A 12 4.30 56.88 28.95
N THR A 13 3.77 55.69 28.64
CA THR A 13 4.50 54.44 28.84
C THR A 13 5.55 54.32 27.74
N ASN A 14 6.76 54.73 28.09
CA ASN A 14 7.98 54.51 27.32
C ASN A 14 8.24 52.99 27.26
N ARG A 15 7.66 52.30 26.26
CA ARG A 15 7.99 50.90 25.97
C ARG A 15 9.42 50.85 25.45
N LYS A 16 10.39 50.69 26.35
CA LYS A 16 11.73 50.22 26.00
C LYS A 16 11.57 48.89 25.29
N GLY A 17 11.72 48.91 23.96
CA GLY A 17 11.79 47.72 23.14
C GLY A 17 13.05 46.94 23.52
N TYR A 18 12.90 45.94 24.38
CA TYR A 18 13.90 44.91 24.57
C TYR A 18 13.84 43.99 23.35
N SER A 19 14.53 44.36 22.27
CA SER A 19 14.94 43.39 21.26
C SER A 19 16.05 42.56 21.88
N ALA A 20 15.68 41.58 22.70
CA ALA A 20 16.60 40.52 23.10
C ALA A 20 16.92 39.71 21.84
N SER A 21 18.01 40.06 21.15
CA SER A 21 18.59 39.21 20.12
C SER A 21 19.14 37.97 20.83
N VAL A 22 18.35 36.90 20.86
CA VAL A 22 18.80 35.60 21.34
C VAL A 22 19.81 35.08 20.32
N ASN A 23 21.09 35.39 20.54
CA ASN A 23 22.18 34.76 19.79
C ASN A 23 22.30 33.32 20.26
N VAL A 24 21.56 32.41 19.62
CA VAL A 24 21.73 30.97 19.81
C VAL A 24 23.02 30.59 19.09
N SER A 25 24.17 30.66 19.78
CA SER A 25 25.40 30.04 19.30
C SER A 25 25.27 28.52 19.47
N LEU A 26 24.65 27.85 18.49
CA LEU A 26 24.66 26.39 18.45
C LEU A 26 26.11 25.93 18.25
N ASN A 27 26.70 25.37 19.29
CA ASN A 27 27.97 24.67 19.18
C ASN A 27 27.80 23.54 18.17
N GLY A 28 28.73 23.38 17.22
CA GLY A 28 28.61 22.36 16.16
C GLY A 28 28.34 20.94 16.67
N LYS A 29 28.77 20.63 17.90
CA LYS A 29 28.46 19.36 18.59
C LYS A 29 26.97 19.20 18.93
N GLN A 30 26.30 20.27 19.39
CA GLN A 30 24.87 20.23 19.70
C GLN A 30 24.05 20.07 18.42
N LEU A 31 24.46 20.71 17.33
CA LEU A 31 23.81 20.57 16.03
C LEU A 31 23.86 19.13 15.51
N LEU A 32 25.02 18.45 15.64
CA LEU A 32 25.15 17.03 15.31
C LEU A 32 24.23 16.13 16.15
N THR A 33 24.12 16.39 17.46
CA THR A 33 23.22 15.64 18.34
C THR A 33 21.75 15.79 17.93
N TRP A 34 21.33 17.01 17.59
CA TRP A 34 19.97 17.26 17.11
C TRP A 34 19.68 16.56 15.78
N ILE A 35 20.62 16.60 14.83
CA ILE A 35 20.49 15.87 13.56
C ILE A 35 20.33 14.37 13.82
N PHE A 36 21.17 13.80 14.69
CA PHE A 36 21.09 12.38 15.02
C PHE A 36 19.75 12.00 15.65
N LEU A 37 19.26 12.80 16.60
CA LEU A 37 17.94 12.58 17.23
C LEU A 37 16.80 12.67 16.21
N ILE A 38 16.84 13.63 15.28
CA ILE A 38 15.84 13.77 14.22
C ILE A 38 15.85 12.55 13.30
N ILE A 39 17.03 12.05 12.92
CA ILE A 39 17.17 10.84 12.10
C ILE A 39 16.59 9.63 12.84
N LEU A 40 16.90 9.44 14.12
CA LEU A 40 16.35 8.35 14.93
C LEU A 40 14.83 8.44 15.05
N LEU A 41 14.29 9.63 15.32
CA LEU A 41 12.85 9.86 15.38
C LEU A 41 12.19 9.55 14.04
N TRP A 42 12.79 9.95 12.92
CA TRP A 42 12.26 9.70 11.59
C TRP A 42 12.28 8.21 11.22
N VAL A 43 13.36 7.49 11.53
CA VAL A 43 13.47 6.05 11.33
C VAL A 43 12.47 5.31 12.21
N GLY A 44 12.39 5.66 13.51
CA GLY A 44 11.43 5.09 14.44
C GLY A 44 9.99 5.30 13.98
N TRP A 45 9.65 6.54 13.59
CA TRP A 45 8.34 6.87 13.03
C TRP A 45 8.00 6.00 11.82
N LYS A 46 8.92 5.87 10.86
CA LYS A 46 8.72 5.03 9.67
C LYS A 46 8.47 3.56 10.01
N VAL A 47 9.21 3.01 10.99
CA VAL A 47 8.97 1.65 11.47
C VAL A 47 7.56 1.56 12.02
N PHE A 48 7.13 2.45 12.92
CA PHE A 48 5.77 2.38 13.49
C PHE A 48 4.67 2.50 12.43
N THR A 49 4.79 3.40 11.46
CA THR A 49 3.73 3.64 10.46
C THR A 49 3.67 2.63 9.30
N THR A 50 4.69 1.80 9.10
CA THR A 50 4.70 0.83 7.99
C THR A 50 3.97 -0.44 8.40
N ASP A 51 2.76 -0.65 7.91
CA ASP A 51 2.00 -1.90 8.04
C ASP A 51 1.72 -2.53 6.66
N GLY A 52 1.20 -3.76 6.64
CA GLY A 52 0.93 -4.48 5.39
C GLY A 52 0.00 -3.68 4.47
N ARG A 53 -1.02 -3.03 5.05
CA ARG A 53 -1.99 -2.21 4.33
C ARG A 53 -1.33 -1.03 3.60
N SER A 54 -0.45 -0.30 4.27
CA SER A 54 0.27 0.84 3.71
C SER A 54 1.21 0.43 2.57
N VAL A 55 1.81 -0.76 2.66
CA VAL A 55 2.63 -1.32 1.57
C VAL A 55 1.75 -1.72 0.40
N PHE A 56 0.61 -2.38 0.66
CA PHE A 56 -0.37 -2.67 -0.37
C PHE A 56 -0.83 -1.41 -1.10
N GLU A 57 -1.28 -0.38 -0.38
CA GLU A 57 -1.79 0.86 -0.98
C GLU A 57 -0.73 1.62 -1.79
N LYS A 58 0.54 1.52 -1.40
CA LYS A 58 1.64 2.19 -2.10
C LYS A 58 2.06 1.47 -3.40
N TYR A 59 2.02 0.15 -3.43
CA TYR A 59 2.63 -0.65 -4.50
C TYR A 59 1.62 -1.49 -5.31
N TYR A 60 0.37 -1.57 -4.86
CA TYR A 60 -0.67 -2.26 -5.62
C TYR A 60 -1.06 -1.41 -6.83
N HIS A 61 -0.98 -2.05 -7.98
CA HIS A 61 -1.51 -1.54 -9.22
C HIS A 61 -2.53 -2.56 -9.71
N GLY A 62 -3.75 -2.08 -10.00
CA GLY A 62 -4.82 -2.91 -10.53
C GLY A 62 -4.35 -3.66 -11.78
N PHE A 63 -4.66 -4.94 -11.85
CA PHE A 63 -4.32 -5.74 -13.02
C PHE A 63 -5.17 -5.32 -14.21
N ALA A 64 -4.53 -5.05 -15.35
CA ALA A 64 -5.22 -4.69 -16.59
C ALA A 64 -5.14 -5.84 -17.60
N LEU A 65 -6.28 -6.22 -18.15
CA LEU A 65 -6.35 -7.19 -19.24
C LEU A 65 -6.04 -6.50 -20.57
N ALA A 66 -5.31 -7.21 -21.43
CA ALA A 66 -5.14 -6.79 -22.82
C ALA A 66 -6.51 -6.76 -23.56
N PRO A 67 -6.65 -5.92 -24.59
CA PRO A 67 -7.80 -5.97 -25.49
C PRO A 67 -7.94 -7.37 -26.11
N ASN A 68 -9.18 -7.80 -26.33
CA ASN A 68 -9.43 -9.04 -27.07
C ASN A 68 -8.90 -8.90 -28.51
N PRO A 69 -8.24 -9.93 -29.05
CA PRO A 69 -8.06 -10.05 -30.49
C PRO A 69 -9.41 -10.00 -31.22
N PRO A 70 -9.49 -9.40 -32.42
CA PRO A 70 -10.69 -9.41 -33.22
C PRO A 70 -11.20 -10.84 -33.43
N GLY A 71 -12.50 -11.08 -33.17
CA GLY A 71 -13.14 -12.39 -33.35
C GLY A 71 -12.91 -13.41 -32.22
N SER A 72 -12.20 -13.05 -31.15
CA SER A 72 -12.09 -13.93 -29.97
C SER A 72 -13.32 -13.82 -29.06
N THR A 73 -13.84 -14.97 -28.61
CA THR A 73 -14.89 -15.03 -27.59
C THR A 73 -14.25 -14.88 -26.22
N SER A 74 -14.69 -13.89 -25.44
CA SER A 74 -14.21 -13.69 -24.08
C SER A 74 -15.18 -14.25 -23.05
N SER A 75 -14.66 -14.66 -21.90
CA SER A 75 -15.54 -15.08 -20.81
C SER A 75 -16.34 -13.88 -20.30
N PRO A 76 -17.60 -14.05 -19.86
CA PRO A 76 -18.40 -12.97 -19.28
C PRO A 76 -17.70 -12.29 -18.09
N VAL A 77 -16.92 -13.06 -17.32
CA VAL A 77 -16.06 -12.56 -16.24
C VAL A 77 -14.98 -11.61 -16.77
N SER A 78 -14.29 -11.99 -17.84
CA SER A 78 -13.23 -11.17 -18.45
C SER A 78 -13.77 -9.86 -19.03
N GLU A 79 -14.97 -9.88 -19.62
CA GLU A 79 -15.63 -8.68 -20.12
C GLU A 79 -16.03 -7.73 -19.00
N ALA A 80 -16.68 -8.24 -17.94
CA ALA A 80 -17.03 -7.44 -16.77
C ALA A 80 -15.78 -6.83 -16.11
N TYR A 81 -14.71 -7.62 -15.99
CA TYR A 81 -13.46 -7.18 -15.38
C TYR A 81 -12.82 -6.03 -16.17
N ARG A 82 -12.78 -6.11 -17.52
CA ARG A 82 -12.24 -5.02 -18.35
C ARG A 82 -12.98 -3.70 -18.21
N ARG A 83 -14.29 -3.74 -17.91
CA ARG A 83 -15.08 -2.53 -17.68
C ARG A 83 -14.92 -1.93 -16.28
N GLY A 84 -14.12 -2.55 -15.42
CA GLY A 84 -14.03 -2.16 -14.01
C GLY A 84 -15.26 -2.54 -13.19
N ALA A 85 -16.14 -3.41 -13.70
CA ALA A 85 -17.39 -3.78 -13.05
C ALA A 85 -17.15 -4.92 -12.04
N TRP A 86 -16.43 -4.63 -10.97
CA TRP A 86 -15.96 -5.64 -10.00
C TRP A 86 -17.10 -6.46 -9.39
N GLN A 87 -18.21 -5.81 -9.04
CA GLN A 87 -19.38 -6.52 -8.50
C GLN A 87 -20.02 -7.45 -9.55
N GLU A 88 -20.03 -7.03 -10.82
CA GLU A 88 -20.53 -7.85 -11.93
C GLU A 88 -19.64 -9.07 -12.17
N VAL A 89 -18.32 -8.95 -12.01
CA VAL A 89 -17.38 -10.09 -12.05
C VAL A 89 -17.80 -11.17 -11.04
N ILE A 90 -18.16 -10.78 -9.81
CA ILE A 90 -18.59 -11.71 -8.76
C ILE A 90 -19.97 -12.32 -9.05
N VAL A 91 -20.88 -11.57 -9.68
CA VAL A 91 -22.18 -12.12 -10.08
C VAL A 91 -22.01 -13.11 -11.22
N LYS A 92 -21.27 -12.74 -12.26
CA LYS A 92 -21.02 -13.57 -13.44
C LYS A 92 -20.25 -14.85 -13.12
N SER A 93 -19.32 -14.80 -12.17
CA SER A 93 -18.60 -16.00 -11.74
C SER A 93 -19.53 -17.06 -11.16
N LYS A 94 -20.59 -16.68 -10.43
CA LYS A 94 -21.57 -17.62 -9.87
C LYS A 94 -22.42 -18.32 -10.93
N GLU A 95 -22.55 -17.72 -12.12
CA GLU A 95 -23.27 -18.29 -13.26
C GLU A 95 -22.41 -19.28 -14.05
N MET A 96 -21.09 -19.33 -13.81
CA MET A 96 -20.17 -20.21 -14.53
C MET A 96 -20.25 -21.65 -14.05
N LYS A 97 -20.32 -22.59 -15.00
CA LYS A 97 -20.31 -24.04 -14.72
C LYS A 97 -18.90 -24.60 -14.48
N ALA A 98 -17.89 -23.94 -15.04
CA ALA A 98 -16.50 -24.32 -14.93
C ALA A 98 -15.64 -23.06 -14.95
N PHE A 99 -14.53 -23.09 -14.22
CA PHE A 99 -13.57 -22.01 -14.15
C PHE A 99 -12.27 -22.38 -14.83
N THR A 100 -11.67 -21.43 -15.51
CA THR A 100 -10.23 -21.46 -15.84
C THR A 100 -9.42 -20.83 -14.70
N PRO A 101 -8.11 -21.11 -14.57
CA PRO A 101 -7.27 -20.38 -13.63
C PRO A 101 -7.29 -18.86 -13.86
N GLY A 102 -7.42 -18.44 -15.12
CA GLY A 102 -7.59 -17.03 -15.50
C GLY A 102 -8.87 -16.42 -14.94
N ASP A 103 -10.01 -17.10 -15.07
CA ASP A 103 -11.28 -16.61 -14.50
C ASP A 103 -11.18 -16.48 -12.97
N LEU A 104 -10.57 -17.46 -12.29
CA LEU A 104 -10.39 -17.41 -10.83
C LEU A 104 -9.45 -16.27 -10.41
N LEU A 105 -8.38 -16.02 -11.15
CA LEU A 105 -7.50 -14.87 -10.95
C LEU A 105 -8.29 -13.56 -11.02
N LEU A 106 -9.12 -13.38 -12.05
CA LEU A 106 -9.93 -12.16 -12.22
C LEU A 106 -10.96 -11.98 -11.11
N VAL A 107 -11.58 -13.06 -10.66
CA VAL A 107 -12.51 -13.02 -9.52
C VAL A 107 -11.78 -12.69 -8.22
N ALA A 108 -10.58 -13.23 -8.01
CA ALA A 108 -9.75 -12.90 -6.85
C ALA A 108 -9.38 -11.41 -6.84
N LEU A 109 -8.93 -10.89 -7.98
CA LEU A 109 -8.59 -9.48 -8.17
C LEU A 109 -9.79 -8.56 -7.95
N ALA A 110 -10.96 -8.89 -8.50
CA ALA A 110 -12.19 -8.14 -8.26
C ALA A 110 -12.55 -8.08 -6.76
N ASN A 111 -12.30 -9.16 -6.00
CA ASN A 111 -12.47 -9.14 -4.55
C ASN A 111 -11.44 -8.26 -3.84
N ILE A 112 -10.19 -8.17 -4.32
CA ILE A 112 -9.22 -7.19 -3.81
C ILE A 112 -9.75 -5.76 -4.01
N GLU A 113 -10.22 -5.42 -5.21
CA GLU A 113 -10.76 -4.09 -5.52
C GLU A 113 -11.96 -3.73 -4.64
N LEU A 114 -12.79 -4.72 -4.30
CA LEU A 114 -13.92 -4.58 -3.38
C LEU A 114 -13.54 -4.67 -1.89
N LYS A 115 -12.24 -4.77 -1.56
CA LYS A 115 -11.69 -4.94 -0.21
C LYS A 115 -12.17 -6.21 0.52
N ASN A 116 -12.64 -7.20 -0.21
CA ASN A 116 -13.06 -8.51 0.29
C ASN A 116 -11.86 -9.48 0.31
N THR A 117 -10.87 -9.22 1.16
CA THR A 117 -9.58 -9.93 1.12
C THR A 117 -9.66 -11.42 1.44
N GLU A 118 -10.60 -11.84 2.29
CA GLU A 118 -10.83 -13.26 2.59
C GLU A 118 -11.31 -14.04 1.36
N ALA A 119 -12.26 -13.47 0.62
CA ALA A 119 -12.76 -14.06 -0.61
C ALA A 119 -11.66 -14.08 -1.69
N ALA A 120 -10.86 -13.01 -1.78
CA ALA A 120 -9.72 -12.96 -2.70
C ALA A 120 -8.72 -14.11 -2.44
N ASP A 121 -8.32 -14.33 -1.19
CA ASP A 121 -7.41 -15.43 -0.81
C ASP A 121 -7.97 -16.80 -1.20
N LEU A 122 -9.26 -17.04 -0.98
CA LEU A 122 -9.92 -18.28 -1.38
C LEU A 122 -9.82 -18.50 -2.90
N TYR A 123 -10.13 -17.49 -3.71
CA TYR A 123 -10.04 -17.60 -5.16
C TYR A 123 -8.60 -17.73 -5.67
N PHE A 124 -7.62 -17.07 -5.05
CA PHE A 124 -6.21 -17.29 -5.39
C PHE A 124 -5.75 -18.72 -5.10
N LYS A 125 -6.14 -19.30 -3.96
CA LYS A 125 -5.84 -20.70 -3.63
C LYS A 125 -6.47 -21.66 -4.64
N MET A 126 -7.73 -21.43 -5.02
CA MET A 126 -8.39 -22.21 -6.06
C MET A 126 -7.67 -22.10 -7.41
N ALA A 127 -7.24 -20.90 -7.80
CA ALA A 127 -6.54 -20.66 -9.05
C ALA A 127 -5.17 -21.35 -9.08
N LEU A 128 -4.37 -21.24 -8.01
CA LEU A 128 -3.08 -21.93 -7.86
C LEU A 128 -3.25 -23.45 -7.96
N ASN A 129 -4.19 -24.01 -7.18
CA ASN A 129 -4.45 -25.46 -7.21
C ASN A 129 -4.88 -25.94 -8.60
N LEU A 130 -5.70 -25.15 -9.31
CA LEU A 130 -6.15 -25.51 -10.66
C LEU A 130 -5.03 -25.39 -11.70
N SER A 131 -4.18 -24.35 -11.60
CA SER A 131 -2.98 -24.20 -12.44
C SER A 131 -2.02 -25.37 -12.25
N GLU A 132 -1.73 -25.77 -11.00
CA GLU A 132 -0.89 -26.92 -10.70
C GLU A 132 -1.49 -28.22 -11.26
N LYS A 133 -2.79 -28.45 -11.03
CA LYS A 133 -3.49 -29.64 -11.54
C LYS A 133 -3.45 -29.72 -13.08
N ASN A 134 -3.55 -28.59 -13.76
CA ASN A 134 -3.53 -28.53 -15.22
C ASN A 134 -2.11 -28.42 -15.80
N ASN A 135 -1.07 -28.39 -14.95
CA ASN A 135 0.31 -28.11 -15.32
C ASN A 135 0.47 -26.80 -16.14
N ASP A 136 -0.33 -25.79 -15.81
CA ASP A 136 -0.34 -24.49 -16.46
C ASP A 136 0.50 -23.49 -15.64
N ALA A 137 1.76 -23.34 -16.02
CA ALA A 137 2.69 -22.41 -15.40
C ALA A 137 2.52 -20.95 -15.86
N SER A 138 1.70 -20.68 -16.88
CA SER A 138 1.65 -19.37 -17.56
C SER A 138 1.14 -18.24 -16.67
N LEU A 139 0.30 -18.57 -15.68
CA LEU A 139 -0.32 -17.62 -14.74
C LEU A 139 0.33 -17.63 -13.34
N LEU A 140 1.28 -18.53 -13.08
CA LEU A 140 1.89 -18.64 -11.75
C LEU A 140 2.59 -17.36 -11.28
N PRO A 141 3.30 -16.59 -12.12
CA PRO A 141 3.87 -15.31 -11.69
C PRO A 141 2.81 -14.32 -11.21
N GLN A 142 1.71 -14.18 -11.96
CA GLN A 142 0.59 -13.29 -11.63
C GLN A 142 -0.09 -13.74 -10.34
N LEU A 143 -0.38 -15.04 -10.22
CA LEU A 143 -1.02 -15.61 -9.04
C LEU A 143 -0.17 -15.42 -7.79
N ASN A 144 1.15 -15.67 -7.86
CA ASN A 144 2.03 -15.46 -6.72
C ASN A 144 2.15 -13.97 -6.35
N TYR A 145 2.26 -13.07 -7.34
CA TYR A 145 2.38 -11.64 -7.07
C TYR A 145 1.11 -11.09 -6.42
N PHE A 146 -0.05 -11.30 -7.06
CA PHE A 146 -1.30 -10.73 -6.59
C PHE A 146 -1.85 -11.41 -5.33
N SER A 147 -1.57 -12.70 -5.10
CA SER A 147 -1.85 -13.31 -3.78
C SER A 147 -0.97 -12.71 -2.69
N GLY A 148 0.31 -12.45 -2.96
CA GLY A 148 1.20 -11.70 -2.07
C GLY A 148 0.63 -10.32 -1.71
N MET A 149 0.13 -9.60 -2.71
CA MET A 149 -0.53 -8.29 -2.50
C MET A 149 -1.82 -8.44 -1.69
N SER A 150 -2.62 -9.47 -1.95
CA SER A 150 -3.82 -9.77 -1.15
C SER A 150 -3.49 -10.02 0.32
N TYR A 151 -2.39 -10.74 0.60
CA TYR A 151 -1.92 -10.97 1.97
C TYR A 151 -1.46 -9.69 2.65
N LEU A 152 -0.80 -8.77 1.93
CA LEU A 152 -0.50 -7.43 2.47
C LEU A 152 -1.78 -6.67 2.81
N ALA A 153 -2.79 -6.70 1.92
CA ALA A 153 -4.07 -6.02 2.13
C ALA A 153 -4.85 -6.55 3.34
N SER A 154 -4.66 -7.83 3.67
CA SER A 154 -5.26 -8.53 4.82
C SER A 154 -4.33 -8.58 6.04
N GLU A 155 -3.25 -7.80 6.06
CA GLU A 155 -2.24 -7.74 7.13
C GLU A 155 -1.56 -9.08 7.47
N ASN A 156 -1.65 -10.08 6.59
CA ASN A 156 -0.96 -11.36 6.75
C ASN A 156 0.47 -11.26 6.21
N ASN A 157 1.28 -10.45 6.88
CA ASN A 157 2.63 -10.08 6.44
C ASN A 157 3.55 -11.30 6.28
N ALA A 158 3.40 -12.33 7.10
CA ALA A 158 4.21 -13.54 7.02
C ALA A 158 4.00 -14.28 5.68
N LEU A 159 2.74 -14.49 5.28
CA LEU A 159 2.42 -15.13 4.00
C LEU A 159 2.79 -14.23 2.82
N ALA A 160 2.58 -12.92 2.92
CA ALA A 160 3.01 -11.96 1.89
C ALA A 160 4.52 -12.06 1.64
N ILE A 161 5.33 -11.98 2.70
CA ILE A 161 6.80 -12.06 2.62
C ILE A 161 7.24 -13.40 2.02
N ALA A 162 6.59 -14.51 2.42
CA ALA A 162 6.90 -15.82 1.85
C ALA A 162 6.65 -15.85 0.33
N ARG A 163 5.53 -15.31 -0.15
CA ARG A 163 5.22 -15.21 -1.58
C ARG A 163 6.22 -14.34 -2.33
N PHE A 164 6.54 -13.17 -1.80
CA PHE A 164 7.49 -12.25 -2.43
C PHE A 164 8.93 -12.77 -2.42
N SER A 165 9.31 -13.59 -1.44
CA SER A 165 10.63 -14.23 -1.43
C SER A 165 10.82 -15.16 -2.65
N VAL A 166 9.77 -15.92 -3.01
CA VAL A 166 9.79 -16.77 -4.21
C VAL A 166 10.00 -15.92 -5.47
N ILE A 167 9.25 -14.84 -5.63
CA ILE A 167 9.35 -13.94 -6.78
C ILE A 167 10.71 -13.25 -6.86
N ARG A 168 11.27 -12.83 -5.71
CA ARG A 168 12.57 -12.16 -5.64
C ARG A 168 13.72 -13.07 -6.08
N ASN A 169 13.63 -14.36 -5.75
CA ASN A 169 14.68 -15.35 -6.02
C ASN A 169 14.60 -15.92 -7.45
N ASP A 170 13.48 -15.72 -8.15
CA ASP A 170 13.31 -16.11 -9.55
C ASP A 170 13.69 -14.96 -10.49
N GLU A 171 14.89 -15.02 -11.07
CA GLU A 171 15.42 -13.99 -11.97
C GLU A 171 14.59 -13.77 -13.24
N LYS A 172 13.79 -14.76 -13.64
CA LYS A 172 12.94 -14.69 -14.83
C LYS A 172 11.52 -14.23 -14.52
N ASN A 173 11.21 -13.97 -13.25
CA ASN A 173 9.86 -13.58 -12.87
C ASN A 173 9.55 -12.14 -13.33
N PRO A 174 8.46 -11.92 -14.08
CA PRO A 174 8.10 -10.59 -14.58
C PRO A 174 7.80 -9.57 -13.47
N TYR A 175 7.53 -10.01 -12.24
CA TYR A 175 7.24 -9.15 -11.10
C TYR A 175 8.43 -8.91 -10.16
N ARG A 176 9.62 -9.42 -10.51
CA ARG A 176 10.82 -9.31 -9.66
C ARG A 176 11.17 -7.87 -9.30
N ASP A 177 11.18 -6.98 -10.29
CA ASP A 177 11.54 -5.58 -10.08
C ASP A 177 10.54 -4.84 -9.18
N SER A 178 9.24 -5.15 -9.33
CA SER A 178 8.20 -4.64 -8.43
C SER A 178 8.45 -5.09 -6.99
N VAL A 179 8.83 -6.36 -6.78
CA VAL A 179 9.16 -6.87 -5.44
C VAL A 179 10.44 -6.25 -4.89
N LEU A 180 11.46 -6.03 -5.72
CA LEU A 180 12.69 -5.36 -5.32
C LEU A 180 12.44 -3.90 -4.91
N ALA A 181 11.52 -3.20 -5.57
CA ALA A 181 11.10 -1.85 -5.20
C ALA A 181 10.40 -1.79 -3.82
N MET A 182 9.87 -2.91 -3.33
CA MET A 182 9.26 -3.07 -2.00
C MET A 182 10.24 -3.59 -0.94
N LYS A 183 11.51 -3.87 -1.29
CA LYS A 183 12.46 -4.58 -0.42
C LYS A 183 12.58 -3.99 0.99
N ARG A 184 12.66 -2.66 1.10
CA ARG A 184 12.84 -1.99 2.41
C ARG A 184 11.60 -2.16 3.27
N GLU A 185 10.43 -1.94 2.69
CA GLU A 185 9.13 -2.08 3.35
C GLU A 185 8.91 -3.53 3.80
N LEU A 186 9.19 -4.52 2.95
CA LEU A 186 9.11 -5.94 3.31
C LEU A 186 10.06 -6.31 4.46
N LEU A 187 11.26 -5.72 4.51
CA LEU A 187 12.20 -5.93 5.62
C LEU A 187 11.67 -5.33 6.93
N ILE A 188 11.06 -4.14 6.88
CA ILE A 188 10.42 -3.54 8.07
C ILE A 188 9.28 -4.42 8.57
N LEU A 189 8.46 -4.96 7.67
CA LEU A 189 7.37 -5.88 8.03
C LEU A 189 7.88 -7.19 8.65
N ASP A 190 9.02 -7.70 8.15
CA ASP A 190 9.64 -8.92 8.69
C ASP A 190 10.17 -8.72 10.12
N LEU A 191 10.73 -7.54 10.41
CA LEU A 191 11.22 -7.17 11.75
C LEU A 191 10.11 -6.97 12.79
N LYS A 192 8.85 -6.83 12.36
CA LYS A 192 7.69 -6.62 13.25
C LYS A 192 6.98 -7.92 13.67
N LYS A 193 7.44 -9.07 13.16
CA LYS A 193 6.91 -10.38 13.56
C LYS A 193 7.26 -10.69 15.02
#